data_AF-A0A2R8A9M8-F1
#
_entry.id   AF-A0A2R8A9M8-F1
#
_cell.length_a   1.000
_cell.length_b   1.000
_cell.length_c   1.000
_cell.angle_alpha   90.00
_cell.angle_beta   90.00
_cell.angle_gamma   90.00
#
_symmetry.space_group_name_H-M   'P 1'
#
loop_
_entity.id
_entity.type
_entity.pdbx_description
1 polymer ?
#
loop_
_entity_poly.entity_id
_entity_poly.type
_entity_poly.pdbx_seq_one_letter_code
_entity_poly.pdbx_strand_id
1 'polypeptide(L)'
;MFRRLGLIAVFLAPLRAQAEPCPDFYRFVDFGLPDAEGALHRGGPVVRAEGFAGETLLEAAATECVTVSPLSRDGHGNPMPVVSRIGFRVARLDSVFDSLSVFVAQDSLRFAQEAAMPHRAAVAGHDAAIFRGADILCVDQTNGLSCQIASPFDAAGPVVAYCEASACHLPAMALNDRILVEARWPATDEGVEALAEMIRAQDQAIDAFLTPISSGL
;
A
#
# COMPACT_ATOMS: atom_id res chain seq x y z
N MET A 1 65.65 -10.47 -6.96
CA MET A 1 64.96 -9.17 -6.76
C MET A 1 63.47 -9.40 -7.03
N PHE A 2 62.66 -9.59 -5.99
CA PHE A 2 61.24 -9.94 -6.11
C PHE A 2 60.39 -8.68 -6.34
N ARG A 3 59.66 -8.64 -7.46
CA ARG A 3 58.64 -7.62 -7.79
C ARG A 3 57.31 -8.07 -7.17
N ARG A 4 56.81 -7.34 -6.17
CA ARG A 4 55.45 -7.55 -5.62
C ARG A 4 54.44 -6.77 -6.49
N LEU A 5 53.56 -7.48 -7.20
CA LEU A 5 52.31 -6.91 -7.71
C LEU A 5 51.30 -6.89 -6.56
N GLY A 6 50.86 -5.69 -6.17
CA GLY A 6 49.71 -5.52 -5.26
C GLY A 6 48.41 -5.64 -6.03
N LEU A 7 47.57 -6.60 -5.65
CA LEU A 7 46.19 -6.71 -6.11
C LEU A 7 45.35 -5.66 -5.36
N ILE A 8 44.79 -4.68 -6.07
CA ILE A 8 43.78 -3.76 -5.52
C ILE A 8 42.43 -4.46 -5.69
N ALA A 9 41.83 -4.89 -4.58
CA ALA A 9 40.45 -5.37 -4.54
C ALA A 9 39.51 -4.16 -4.50
N VAL A 10 38.82 -3.90 -5.60
CA VAL A 10 37.73 -2.91 -5.66
C VAL A 10 36.50 -3.54 -5.01
N PHE A 11 36.15 -3.06 -3.81
CA PHE A 11 34.87 -3.36 -3.18
C PHE A 11 33.75 -2.62 -3.92
N LEU A 12 33.04 -3.32 -4.80
CA LEU A 12 31.76 -2.88 -5.36
C LEU A 12 30.70 -3.02 -4.27
N ALA A 13 30.49 -1.96 -3.48
CA ALA A 13 29.30 -1.85 -2.65
C ALA A 13 28.08 -1.60 -3.58
N PRO A 14 26.96 -2.32 -3.43
CA PRO A 14 25.77 -2.04 -4.21
C PRO A 14 25.27 -0.63 -3.89
N LEU A 15 25.12 0.22 -4.91
CA LEU A 15 24.36 1.44 -4.77
C LEU A 15 22.94 1.05 -4.38
N ARG A 16 22.52 1.39 -3.16
CA ARG A 16 21.10 1.48 -2.84
C ARG A 16 20.53 2.55 -3.78
N ALA A 17 19.64 2.15 -4.69
CA ALA A 17 18.82 3.10 -5.44
C ALA A 17 18.08 3.94 -4.40
N GLN A 18 18.47 5.21 -4.28
CA GLN A 18 17.71 6.17 -3.48
C GLN A 18 16.49 6.56 -4.31
N ALA A 19 15.31 6.58 -3.69
CA ALA A 19 14.13 7.17 -4.30
C ALA A 19 14.47 8.59 -4.76
N GLU A 20 14.12 8.93 -5.99
CA GLU A 20 14.42 10.25 -6.52
C GLU A 20 13.42 11.29 -6.00
N PRO A 21 13.86 12.56 -5.83
CA PRO A 21 12.97 13.60 -5.36
C PRO A 21 11.85 13.84 -6.39
N CYS A 22 10.62 13.75 -5.93
CA CYS A 22 9.45 14.16 -6.72
C CYS A 22 9.54 15.65 -7.11
N PRO A 23 8.88 16.07 -8.21
CA PRO A 23 8.74 17.49 -8.52
C PRO A 23 8.16 18.26 -7.33
N ASP A 24 8.56 19.52 -7.16
CA ASP A 24 8.10 20.36 -6.03
C ASP A 24 6.58 20.60 -6.05
N PHE A 25 5.95 20.49 -7.23
CA PHE A 25 4.52 20.66 -7.42
C PHE A 25 3.99 19.71 -8.49
N TYR A 26 2.89 19.02 -8.17
CA TYR A 26 2.13 18.18 -9.08
C TYR A 26 0.73 17.95 -8.51
N ARG A 27 -0.27 17.85 -9.39
CA ARG A 27 -1.69 17.67 -9.01
C ARG A 27 -2.14 16.21 -9.11
N PHE A 28 -1.38 15.43 -9.86
CA PHE A 28 -1.64 14.04 -10.19
C PHE A 28 -0.33 13.28 -10.16
N VAL A 29 -0.42 11.99 -9.86
CA VAL A 29 0.66 11.01 -10.01
C VAL A 29 0.18 9.89 -10.91
N ASP A 30 1.12 9.24 -11.59
CA ASP A 30 0.91 8.10 -12.48
C ASP A 30 1.59 6.88 -11.86
N PHE A 31 0.87 5.79 -11.59
CA PHE A 31 1.47 4.56 -11.06
C PHE A 31 2.25 3.77 -12.11
N GLY A 32 2.25 4.25 -13.34
CA GLY A 32 2.98 3.70 -14.46
C GLY A 32 2.50 2.32 -14.90
N LEU A 33 3.11 1.86 -15.98
CA LEU A 33 3.00 0.52 -16.50
C LEU A 33 4.40 -0.11 -16.48
N PRO A 34 4.62 -1.20 -15.74
CA PRO A 34 5.86 -1.97 -15.87
C PRO A 34 6.02 -2.53 -17.29
N ASP A 35 7.26 -2.50 -17.79
CA ASP A 35 7.68 -3.30 -18.94
C ASP A 35 7.95 -4.77 -18.55
N ALA A 36 8.47 -5.56 -19.49
CA ALA A 36 8.77 -6.97 -19.26
C ALA A 36 9.87 -7.19 -18.21
N GLU A 37 10.73 -6.18 -18.01
CA GLU A 37 11.81 -6.16 -17.04
C GLU A 37 11.38 -5.59 -15.68
N GLY A 38 10.13 -5.11 -15.57
CA GLY A 38 9.54 -4.55 -14.36
C GLY A 38 9.85 -3.08 -14.11
N ALA A 39 10.46 -2.37 -15.08
CA ALA A 39 10.68 -0.93 -14.98
C ALA A 39 9.39 -0.16 -15.29
N LEU A 40 9.06 0.83 -14.47
CA LEU A 40 7.83 1.62 -14.63
C LEU A 40 7.98 2.68 -15.72
N HIS A 41 7.02 2.71 -16.63
CA HIS A 41 6.85 3.72 -17.67
C HIS A 41 5.53 4.47 -17.48
N ARG A 42 5.38 5.65 -18.07
CA ARG A 42 4.11 6.40 -18.06
C ARG A 42 2.91 5.59 -18.60
N GLY A 43 1.72 5.93 -18.15
CA GLY A 43 0.44 5.44 -18.69
C GLY A 43 -0.31 4.47 -17.80
N GLY A 44 0.03 4.41 -16.50
CA GLY A 44 -0.68 3.62 -15.52
C GLY A 44 -1.90 4.34 -14.94
N PRO A 45 -2.50 3.76 -13.89
CA PRO A 45 -3.56 4.39 -13.14
C PRO A 45 -3.11 5.73 -12.55
N VAL A 46 -3.99 6.72 -12.61
CA VAL A 46 -3.69 8.09 -12.17
C VAL A 46 -4.42 8.39 -10.88
N VAL A 47 -3.71 8.93 -9.90
CA VAL A 47 -4.25 9.35 -8.61
C VAL A 47 -4.02 10.84 -8.40
N ARG A 48 -5.00 11.53 -7.82
CA ARG A 48 -4.84 12.94 -7.44
C ARG A 48 -3.88 13.08 -6.27
N ALA A 49 -2.90 13.95 -6.43
CA ALA A 49 -2.03 14.40 -5.34
C ALA A 49 -2.61 15.60 -4.58
N GLU A 50 -3.68 16.21 -5.12
CA GLU A 50 -4.41 17.32 -4.54
C GLU A 50 -5.90 17.03 -4.41
N GLY A 51 -6.50 17.54 -3.32
CA GLY A 51 -7.93 17.46 -3.10
C GLY A 51 -8.72 18.31 -4.10
N PHE A 52 -10.04 18.26 -4.00
CA PHE A 52 -10.91 19.07 -4.86
C PHE A 52 -10.86 20.56 -4.52
N ALA A 53 -10.41 20.91 -3.31
CA ALA A 53 -10.21 22.30 -2.88
C ALA A 53 -8.75 22.78 -3.05
N GLY A 54 -7.87 21.96 -3.64
CA GLY A 54 -6.48 22.32 -3.92
C GLY A 54 -5.51 22.12 -2.75
N GLU A 55 -5.93 21.43 -1.69
CA GLU A 55 -5.04 21.01 -0.63
C GLU A 55 -4.08 19.89 -1.10
N THR A 56 -2.90 19.80 -0.51
CA THR A 56 -2.01 18.65 -0.71
C THR A 56 -2.55 17.41 0.01
N LEU A 57 -2.71 16.30 -0.71
CA LEU A 57 -3.13 15.02 -0.16
C LEU A 57 -1.94 14.12 0.21
N LEU A 58 -0.82 14.23 -0.50
CA LEU A 58 0.31 13.31 -0.31
C LEU A 58 1.30 13.81 0.75
N GLU A 59 1.84 12.86 1.50
CA GLU A 59 2.97 13.06 2.38
C GLU A 59 4.25 12.86 1.56
N ALA A 60 5.06 13.91 1.45
CA ALA A 60 6.23 13.91 0.57
C ALA A 60 7.27 12.88 1.03
N ALA A 61 7.43 12.72 2.35
CA ALA A 61 8.37 11.75 2.93
C ALA A 61 7.94 10.28 2.72
N ALA A 62 6.67 10.04 2.36
CA ALA A 62 6.12 8.71 2.12
C ALA A 62 5.79 8.47 0.64
N THR A 63 6.21 9.37 -0.25
CA THR A 63 5.96 9.30 -1.70
C THR A 63 7.26 9.08 -2.44
N GLU A 64 7.30 8.05 -3.29
CA GLU A 64 8.48 7.60 -4.02
C GLU A 64 8.26 7.77 -5.52
N CYS A 65 9.01 8.71 -6.12
CA CYS A 65 8.99 8.96 -7.55
C CYS A 65 10.03 8.12 -8.30
N VAL A 66 9.68 7.75 -9.53
CA VAL A 66 10.54 7.03 -10.48
C VAL A 66 10.98 7.97 -11.60
N THR A 67 12.24 7.86 -11.99
CA THR A 67 12.81 8.61 -13.12
C THR A 67 12.23 8.11 -14.42
N VAL A 68 11.49 8.97 -15.11
CA VAL A 68 10.98 8.68 -16.44
C VAL A 68 11.11 9.92 -17.32
N SER A 69 11.53 9.70 -18.56
CA SER A 69 11.70 10.77 -19.54
C SER A 69 11.06 10.39 -20.87
N PRO A 70 10.20 11.24 -21.45
CA PRO A 70 9.70 12.50 -20.90
C PRO A 70 8.61 12.27 -19.83
N LEU A 71 8.51 13.19 -18.86
CA LEU A 71 7.40 13.23 -17.91
C LEU A 71 6.07 13.56 -18.62
N SER A 72 5.00 12.91 -18.18
CA SER A 72 3.64 13.29 -18.55
C SER A 72 3.29 14.65 -17.95
N ARG A 73 2.29 15.33 -18.53
CA ARG A 73 1.75 16.58 -18.03
C ARG A 73 0.24 16.50 -17.92
N ASP A 74 -0.31 17.17 -16.91
CA ASP A 74 -1.76 17.33 -16.77
C ASP A 74 -2.33 18.30 -17.84
N GLY A 75 -3.65 18.46 -17.88
CA GLY A 75 -4.31 19.38 -18.83
C GLY A 75 -3.94 20.86 -18.69
N HIS A 76 -3.24 21.24 -17.61
CA HIS A 76 -2.73 22.59 -17.36
C HIS A 76 -1.21 22.70 -17.60
N GLY A 77 -0.56 21.61 -18.02
CA GLY A 77 0.87 21.56 -18.29
C GLY A 77 1.75 21.30 -17.06
N ASN A 78 1.18 21.02 -15.88
CA ASN A 78 1.97 20.66 -14.69
C ASN A 78 2.58 19.26 -14.85
N PRO A 79 3.79 18.99 -14.32
CA PRO A 79 4.36 17.65 -14.38
C PRO A 79 3.46 16.66 -13.64
N MET A 80 3.36 15.45 -14.20
CA MET A 80 2.73 14.29 -13.57
C MET A 80 3.83 13.23 -13.40
N PRO A 81 4.44 13.13 -12.19
CA PRO A 81 5.50 12.15 -11.95
C PRO A 81 4.94 10.73 -11.96
N VAL A 82 5.79 9.78 -12.33
CA VAL A 82 5.50 8.36 -12.14
C VAL A 82 5.97 7.95 -10.75
N VAL A 83 5.19 7.14 -10.04
CA VAL A 83 5.43 6.76 -8.65
C VAL A 83 5.40 5.24 -8.47
N SER A 84 6.25 4.73 -7.59
CA SER A 84 6.19 3.35 -7.09
C SER A 84 5.37 3.24 -5.81
N ARG A 85 5.28 4.33 -5.04
CA ARG A 85 4.52 4.42 -3.80
C ARG A 85 4.07 5.86 -3.56
N ILE A 86 2.88 6.01 -3.01
CA ILE A 86 2.42 7.26 -2.40
C ILE A 86 1.96 6.99 -0.97
N GLY A 87 2.20 7.95 -0.09
CA GLY A 87 1.63 7.99 1.25
C GLY A 87 0.69 9.17 1.37
N PHE A 88 -0.45 9.00 2.03
CA PHE A 88 -1.42 10.06 2.24
C PHE A 88 -1.22 10.77 3.57
N ARG A 89 -1.51 12.07 3.60
CA ARG A 89 -1.64 12.85 4.83
C ARG A 89 -2.93 12.46 5.53
N VAL A 90 -2.83 11.55 6.49
CA VAL A 90 -3.99 10.97 7.19
C VAL A 90 -4.87 11.98 7.92
N ALA A 91 -4.34 13.15 8.31
CA ALA A 91 -5.14 14.26 8.86
C ALA A 91 -6.17 14.84 7.87
N ARG A 92 -6.14 14.41 6.60
CA ARG A 92 -7.11 14.76 5.56
C ARG A 92 -8.15 13.66 5.32
N LEU A 93 -7.99 12.52 5.97
CA LEU A 93 -8.95 11.43 5.93
C LEU A 93 -9.92 11.65 7.10
N ASP A 94 -11.23 11.51 6.87
CA ASP A 94 -12.25 11.56 7.94
C ASP A 94 -12.23 10.29 8.83
N SER A 95 -11.08 9.61 8.87
CA SER A 95 -10.85 8.30 9.48
C SER A 95 -9.56 8.31 10.30
N VAL A 96 -9.48 7.44 11.30
CA VAL A 96 -8.39 7.39 12.30
C VAL A 96 -7.11 6.67 11.81
N PHE A 97 -6.76 6.77 10.52
CA PHE A 97 -5.54 6.14 10.05
C PHE A 97 -4.30 6.81 10.65
N ASP A 98 -3.34 5.99 11.10
CA ASP A 98 -1.98 6.44 11.39
C ASP A 98 -1.17 6.54 10.09
N SER A 99 -1.46 5.66 9.13
CA SER A 99 -0.86 5.68 7.80
C SER A 99 -1.80 5.06 6.78
N LEU A 100 -1.83 5.62 5.57
CA LEU A 100 -2.45 5.03 4.38
C LEU A 100 -1.47 5.20 3.22
N SER A 101 -1.20 4.13 2.48
CA SER A 101 -0.30 4.15 1.34
C SER A 101 -0.83 3.30 0.20
N VAL A 102 -0.51 3.70 -1.03
CA VAL A 102 -0.80 2.95 -2.25
C VAL A 102 0.53 2.72 -2.97
N PHE A 103 0.78 1.51 -3.42
CA PHE A 103 2.06 1.15 -4.01
C PHE A 103 1.93 0.10 -5.12
N VAL A 104 2.94 0.06 -5.98
CA VAL A 104 3.04 -0.92 -7.06
C VAL A 104 3.67 -2.21 -6.53
N ALA A 105 3.05 -3.33 -6.87
CA ALA A 105 3.61 -4.66 -6.78
C ALA A 105 3.71 -5.29 -8.17
N GLN A 106 4.65 -6.22 -8.32
CA GLN A 106 4.76 -7.02 -9.54
C GLN A 106 3.55 -7.94 -9.75
N ASP A 107 2.96 -8.41 -8.64
CA ASP A 107 1.83 -9.33 -8.61
C ASP A 107 1.05 -9.08 -7.31
N SER A 108 0.00 -8.26 -7.40
CA SER A 108 -0.83 -7.90 -6.24
C SER A 108 -1.55 -9.11 -5.65
N LEU A 109 -1.99 -10.05 -6.50
CA LEU A 109 -2.69 -11.25 -6.04
C LEU A 109 -1.77 -12.12 -5.20
N ARG A 110 -0.56 -12.40 -5.70
CA ARG A 110 0.44 -13.17 -4.95
C ARG A 110 0.80 -12.47 -3.65
N PHE A 111 1.00 -11.15 -3.68
CA PHE A 111 1.32 -10.39 -2.48
C PHE A 111 0.19 -10.48 -1.43
N ALA A 112 -1.06 -10.29 -1.84
CA ALA A 112 -2.21 -10.43 -0.95
C ALA A 112 -2.35 -11.86 -0.39
N GLN A 113 -2.10 -12.88 -1.22
CA GLN A 113 -2.10 -14.28 -0.79
C GLN A 113 -1.02 -14.56 0.27
N GLU A 114 0.20 -14.08 0.05
CA GLU A 114 1.32 -14.19 1.00
C GLU A 114 0.98 -13.47 2.32
N ALA A 115 0.44 -12.26 2.24
CA ALA A 115 0.01 -11.48 3.40
C ALA A 115 -1.12 -12.14 4.20
N ALA A 116 -1.96 -12.96 3.56
CA ALA A 116 -3.04 -13.71 4.23
C ALA A 116 -2.61 -15.06 4.80
N MET A 117 -1.38 -15.54 4.54
CA MET A 117 -0.91 -16.85 5.01
C MET A 117 -0.98 -17.01 6.54
N PRO A 118 -0.56 -16.03 7.37
CA PRO A 118 -0.64 -16.15 8.82
C PRO A 118 -2.08 -16.35 9.31
N HIS A 119 -3.04 -15.58 8.79
CA HIS A 119 -4.45 -15.74 9.12
C HIS A 119 -4.98 -17.13 8.74
N ARG A 120 -4.67 -17.61 7.54
CA ARG A 120 -5.09 -18.96 7.09
C ARG A 120 -4.53 -20.06 7.99
N ALA A 121 -3.27 -19.93 8.40
CA ALA A 121 -2.64 -20.88 9.32
C ALA A 121 -3.33 -20.87 10.70
N ALA A 122 -3.69 -19.69 11.21
CA ALA A 122 -4.41 -19.55 12.47
C ALA A 122 -5.83 -20.15 12.39
N VAL A 123 -6.57 -19.90 11.31
CA VAL A 123 -7.90 -20.50 11.08
C VAL A 123 -7.84 -22.02 10.98
N ALA A 124 -6.78 -22.59 10.43
CA ALA A 124 -6.59 -24.03 10.30
C ALA A 124 -6.14 -24.72 11.61
N GLY A 125 -5.87 -23.95 12.68
CA GLY A 125 -5.50 -24.48 13.99
C GLY A 125 -6.61 -25.28 14.64
N HIS A 126 -6.25 -26.35 15.37
CA HIS A 126 -7.22 -27.27 15.98
C HIS A 126 -8.11 -26.60 17.03
N ASP A 127 -7.55 -25.65 17.79
CA ASP A 127 -8.21 -24.95 18.88
C ASP A 127 -8.44 -23.46 18.55
N ALA A 128 -8.60 -23.14 17.26
CA ALA A 128 -8.80 -21.76 16.81
C ALA A 128 -10.13 -21.19 17.35
N ALA A 129 -10.05 -20.10 18.10
CA ALA A 129 -11.21 -19.32 18.51
C ALA A 129 -11.66 -18.43 17.33
N ILE A 130 -12.67 -18.90 16.60
CA ILE A 130 -13.14 -18.28 15.35
C ILE A 130 -14.43 -17.50 15.60
N PHE A 131 -14.45 -16.25 15.16
CA PHE A 131 -15.64 -15.44 15.02
C PHE A 131 -16.06 -15.33 13.54
N ARG A 132 -17.36 -15.51 13.26
CA ARG A 132 -17.92 -15.45 11.90
C ARG A 132 -19.02 -14.41 11.84
N GLY A 133 -18.80 -13.36 11.06
CA GLY A 133 -19.82 -12.40 10.64
C GLY A 133 -20.40 -12.74 9.27
N ALA A 134 -21.15 -11.79 8.69
CA ALA A 134 -21.77 -11.96 7.38
C ALA A 134 -20.74 -12.02 6.23
N ASP A 135 -19.72 -11.17 6.31
CA ASP A 135 -18.69 -10.90 5.29
C ASP A 135 -17.28 -10.85 5.89
N ILE A 136 -17.14 -11.28 7.14
CA ILE A 136 -15.90 -11.23 7.91
C ILE A 136 -15.67 -12.55 8.66
N LEU A 137 -14.43 -13.01 8.63
CA LEU A 137 -13.97 -14.18 9.38
C LEU A 137 -12.77 -13.77 10.23
N CYS A 138 -12.94 -13.78 11.55
CA CYS A 138 -11.87 -13.46 12.47
C CYS A 138 -11.39 -14.69 13.23
N VAL A 139 -10.11 -14.70 13.57
CA VAL A 139 -9.50 -15.69 14.47
C VAL A 139 -8.70 -14.96 15.53
N ASP A 140 -8.97 -15.31 16.78
CA ASP A 140 -8.21 -14.88 17.95
C ASP A 140 -6.90 -15.67 18.02
N GLN A 141 -5.80 -14.94 18.22
CA GLN A 141 -4.43 -15.43 18.23
C GLN A 141 -3.76 -14.99 19.53
N THR A 142 -2.67 -15.67 19.90
CA THR A 142 -1.96 -15.41 21.16
C THR A 142 -1.56 -13.94 21.38
N ASN A 143 -1.34 -13.18 20.31
CA ASN A 143 -0.89 -11.78 20.38
C ASN A 143 -1.85 -10.79 19.69
N GLY A 144 -3.12 -11.17 19.49
CA GLY A 144 -4.10 -10.29 18.86
C GLY A 144 -5.11 -11.01 17.99
N LEU A 145 -5.78 -10.27 17.14
CA LEU A 145 -6.82 -10.76 16.24
C LEU A 145 -6.37 -10.63 14.79
N SER A 146 -6.81 -11.54 13.94
CA SER A 146 -6.77 -11.31 12.49
C SER A 146 -8.14 -11.56 11.88
N CYS A 147 -8.56 -10.71 10.96
CA CYS A 147 -9.84 -10.82 10.27
C CYS A 147 -9.66 -10.75 8.77
N GLN A 148 -10.19 -11.74 8.07
CA GLN A 148 -10.38 -11.69 6.63
C GLN A 148 -11.72 -11.06 6.30
N ILE A 149 -11.73 -10.10 5.38
CA ILE A 149 -12.93 -9.41 4.86
C ILE A 149 -13.04 -9.59 3.35
N ALA A 150 -14.24 -9.34 2.81
CA ALA A 150 -14.43 -9.20 1.37
C ALA A 150 -13.76 -7.91 0.87
N SER A 151 -13.02 -7.99 -0.24
CA SER A 151 -12.47 -6.80 -0.90
C SER A 151 -13.59 -5.92 -1.45
N PRO A 152 -13.55 -4.59 -1.27
CA PRO A 152 -14.47 -3.66 -1.93
C PRO A 152 -14.12 -3.45 -3.41
N PHE A 153 -12.91 -3.83 -3.84
CA PHE A 153 -12.44 -3.72 -5.23
C PHE A 153 -12.61 -5.04 -5.99
N ASP A 154 -12.84 -4.95 -7.31
CA ASP A 154 -13.00 -6.09 -8.23
C ASP A 154 -11.72 -6.96 -8.33
N ALA A 155 -10.59 -6.48 -7.82
CA ALA A 155 -9.34 -7.21 -7.82
C ALA A 155 -9.42 -8.50 -6.99
N ALA A 156 -8.90 -9.58 -7.56
CA ALA A 156 -8.81 -10.85 -6.85
C ALA A 156 -7.75 -10.76 -5.75
N GLY A 157 -8.10 -11.16 -4.53
CA GLY A 157 -7.15 -11.32 -3.43
C GLY A 157 -7.83 -11.36 -2.06
N PRO A 158 -7.28 -12.11 -1.09
CA PRO A 158 -7.75 -12.01 0.29
C PRO A 158 -7.36 -10.66 0.89
N VAL A 159 -8.27 -10.05 1.64
CA VAL A 159 -8.02 -8.83 2.41
C VAL A 159 -8.04 -9.23 3.88
N VAL A 160 -6.91 -9.04 4.56
CA VAL A 160 -6.76 -9.46 5.97
C VAL A 160 -6.19 -8.32 6.78
N ALA A 161 -6.93 -7.90 7.81
CA ALA A 161 -6.42 -7.00 8.83
C ALA A 161 -5.92 -7.79 10.04
N TYR A 162 -4.85 -7.30 10.66
CA TYR A 162 -4.24 -7.86 11.86
C TYR A 162 -4.17 -6.79 12.93
N CYS A 163 -4.73 -7.07 14.09
CA CYS A 163 -4.79 -6.15 15.22
C CYS A 163 -4.05 -6.73 16.41
N GLU A 164 -3.10 -5.95 16.92
CA GLU A 164 -2.43 -6.17 18.19
C GLU A 164 -3.00 -5.20 19.23
N ALA A 165 -2.42 -5.18 20.44
CA ALA A 165 -2.95 -4.41 21.58
C ALA A 165 -3.13 -2.90 21.34
N SER A 166 -2.35 -2.29 20.44
CA SER A 166 -2.37 -0.84 20.22
C SER A 166 -2.68 -0.41 18.79
N ALA A 167 -2.56 -1.31 17.82
CA ALA A 167 -2.69 -0.96 16.42
C ALA A 167 -3.20 -2.14 15.59
N CYS A 168 -3.97 -1.79 14.58
CA CYS A 168 -4.30 -2.65 13.48
C CYS A 168 -3.47 -2.28 12.25
N HIS A 169 -3.17 -3.29 11.44
CA HIS A 169 -2.52 -3.12 10.15
C HIS A 169 -3.21 -3.97 9.09
N LEU A 170 -3.38 -3.35 7.93
CA LEU A 170 -3.79 -3.98 6.69
C LEU A 170 -2.56 -4.00 5.78
N PRO A 171 -1.85 -5.15 5.67
CA PRO A 171 -0.62 -5.24 4.90
C PRO A 171 -0.86 -5.20 3.38
N ALA A 172 -2.02 -5.65 2.93
CA ALA A 172 -2.32 -5.78 1.50
C ALA A 172 -3.82 -5.78 1.24
N MET A 173 -4.26 -4.86 0.39
CA MET A 173 -5.52 -4.93 -0.32
C MET A 173 -5.27 -4.58 -1.79
N ALA A 174 -5.59 -5.49 -2.69
CA ALA A 174 -5.40 -5.27 -4.12
C ALA A 174 -6.46 -4.29 -4.63
N LEU A 175 -6.02 -3.22 -5.31
CA LEU A 175 -6.89 -2.35 -6.09
C LEU A 175 -7.06 -2.91 -7.51
N ASN A 176 -5.99 -3.49 -8.05
CA ASN A 176 -5.95 -4.23 -9.31
C ASN A 176 -4.78 -5.23 -9.31
N ASP A 177 -4.39 -5.73 -10.48
CA ASP A 177 -3.34 -6.73 -10.67
C ASP A 177 -1.95 -6.30 -10.16
N ARG A 178 -1.71 -4.99 -10.02
CA ARG A 178 -0.39 -4.43 -9.70
C ARG A 178 -0.38 -3.32 -8.66
N ILE A 179 -1.53 -2.82 -8.24
CA ILE A 179 -1.62 -1.78 -7.20
C ILE A 179 -2.21 -2.37 -5.92
N LEU A 180 -1.56 -2.05 -4.80
CA LEU A 180 -1.95 -2.45 -3.46
C LEU A 180 -2.15 -1.24 -2.56
N VAL A 181 -3.02 -1.39 -1.57
CA VAL A 181 -3.15 -0.52 -0.41
C VAL A 181 -2.50 -1.19 0.80
N GLU A 182 -1.80 -0.37 1.58
CA GLU A 182 -1.36 -0.67 2.94
C GLU A 182 -1.90 0.40 3.88
N ALA A 183 -2.41 -0.01 5.04
CA ALA A 183 -2.96 0.91 6.02
C ALA A 183 -2.66 0.48 7.46
N ARG A 184 -2.60 1.46 8.36
CA ARG A 184 -2.48 1.27 9.82
C ARG A 184 -3.40 2.23 10.55
N TRP A 185 -3.98 1.78 11.64
CA TRP A 185 -4.84 2.59 12.51
C TRP A 185 -4.75 2.09 13.96
N PRO A 186 -5.12 2.92 14.95
CA PRO A 186 -5.16 2.50 16.35
C PRO A 186 -6.15 1.36 16.55
N ALA A 187 -5.79 0.39 17.39
CA ALA A 187 -6.73 -0.62 17.86
C ALA A 187 -7.61 -0.05 19.00
N THR A 188 -8.82 -0.58 19.15
CA THR A 188 -9.65 -0.37 20.32
C THR A 188 -9.50 -1.55 21.28
N ASP A 189 -9.54 -1.30 22.59
CA ASP A 189 -9.49 -2.35 23.62
C ASP A 189 -10.88 -2.97 23.84
N GLU A 190 -11.52 -3.32 22.73
CA GLU A 190 -12.88 -3.85 22.70
C GLU A 190 -12.85 -5.31 22.19
N GLY A 191 -13.91 -6.07 22.49
CA GLY A 191 -13.99 -7.48 22.10
C GLY A 191 -13.96 -7.71 20.58
N VAL A 192 -13.80 -8.97 20.17
CA VAL A 192 -13.68 -9.40 18.76
C VAL A 192 -14.76 -8.81 17.84
N GLU A 193 -15.99 -8.68 18.31
CA GLU A 193 -17.11 -8.11 17.55
C GLU A 193 -16.89 -6.64 17.20
N ALA A 194 -16.47 -5.83 18.17
CA ALA A 194 -16.24 -4.40 17.94
C ALA A 194 -15.01 -4.17 17.06
N LEU A 195 -13.96 -4.99 17.23
CA LEU A 195 -12.78 -4.94 16.37
C LEU A 195 -13.11 -5.32 14.92
N ALA A 196 -13.96 -6.34 14.74
CA ALA A 196 -14.46 -6.76 13.43
C ALA A 196 -15.29 -5.64 12.75
N GLU A 197 -16.13 -4.93 13.49
CA GLU A 197 -16.87 -3.76 12.98
C GLU A 197 -15.91 -2.63 12.58
N MET A 198 -14.94 -2.31 13.43
CA MET A 198 -13.94 -1.29 13.13
C MET A 198 -13.14 -1.63 11.86
N ILE A 199 -12.70 -2.88 11.70
CA ILE A 199 -11.96 -3.32 10.50
C ILE A 199 -12.78 -3.08 9.24
N ARG A 200 -14.08 -3.42 9.24
CA ARG A 200 -14.98 -3.16 8.10
C ARG A 200 -15.18 -1.68 7.86
N ALA A 201 -15.31 -0.87 8.90
CA ALA A 201 -15.42 0.57 8.77
C ALA A 201 -14.16 1.19 8.13
N GLN A 202 -12.96 0.70 8.47
CA GLN A 202 -11.72 1.18 7.86
C GLN A 202 -11.59 0.75 6.40
N ASP A 203 -11.97 -0.48 6.05
CA ASP A 203 -12.01 -0.95 4.66
C ASP A 203 -12.93 -0.08 3.79
N GLN A 204 -14.13 0.22 4.28
CA GLN A 204 -15.08 1.12 3.62
C GLN A 204 -14.56 2.56 3.52
N ALA A 205 -13.84 3.04 4.53
CA ALA A 205 -13.23 4.38 4.50
C ALA A 205 -12.10 4.48 3.45
N ILE A 206 -11.31 3.40 3.26
CA ILE A 206 -10.30 3.32 2.21
C ILE A 206 -10.96 3.42 0.83
N ASP A 207 -12.00 2.62 0.57
CA ASP A 207 -12.72 2.66 -0.70
C ASP A 207 -13.34 4.05 -0.95
N ALA A 208 -14.08 4.58 0.01
CA ALA A 208 -14.73 5.89 -0.10
C ALA A 208 -13.74 7.03 -0.35
N PHE A 209 -12.52 6.92 0.17
CA PHE A 209 -11.46 7.91 -0.04
C PHE A 209 -10.78 7.74 -1.42
N LEU A 210 -10.40 6.53 -1.80
CA LEU A 210 -9.59 6.27 -3.00
C LEU A 210 -10.41 6.36 -4.29
N THR A 211 -11.65 5.87 -4.29
CA THR A 211 -12.50 5.83 -5.48
C THR A 211 -12.70 7.20 -6.16
N PRO A 212 -13.00 8.30 -5.46
CA PRO A 212 -13.20 9.60 -6.12
C PRO A 212 -11.89 10.28 -6.59
N ILE A 213 -10.73 9.88 -6.08
CA ILE A 213 -9.43 10.52 -6.39
C ILE A 213 -8.57 9.71 -7.35
N SER A 214 -9.07 8.59 -7.84
CA SER A 214 -8.35 7.69 -8.71
C SER A 214 -9.07 7.53 -10.05
N SER A 215 -8.31 7.17 -11.08
CA SER A 215 -8.87 6.81 -12.39
C SER A 215 -8.06 5.67 -13.01
N GLY A 216 -8.77 4.72 -13.61
CA GLY A 216 -8.17 3.52 -14.19
C GLY A 216 -7.67 2.51 -13.16
N LEU A 217 -8.22 2.51 -11.94
CA LEU A 217 -8.06 1.39 -11.01
C LEU A 217 -8.84 0.17 -11.48
#